data_AF-A0A0D7E0R1-F1
#
_entry.id   AF-A0A0D7E0R1-F1
#
_cell.length_a   1.000
_cell.length_b   1.000
_cell.length_c   1.000
_cell.angle_alpha   90.00
_cell.angle_beta   90.00
_cell.angle_gamma   90.00
#
_symmetry.space_group_name_H-M   'P 1'
#
loop_
_entity.id
_entity.type
_entity.pdbx_description
1 polymer ?
#
loop_
_entity_poly.entity_id
_entity_poly.type
_entity_poly.pdbx_seq_one_letter_code
_entity_poly.pdbx_strand_id
1 'polypeptide(L)'
;MDQATRYHPNHPHIEGRDVVLASEHEALHARVGELEQLLRDTTAVAITMLFDSHPTDTRAEFSRNELLAVITASQHLQDARVEHVYRRAWNAVTPTPAAKTQEAPSHG
;
A
#
# COMPACT_ATOMS: atom_id res chain seq x y z
N MET A 1 -20.15 3.44 -55.34
CA MET A 1 -20.42 4.82 -54.90
C MET A 1 -20.42 4.82 -53.39
N ASP A 2 -19.34 5.35 -52.85
CA ASP A 2 -19.03 5.48 -51.43
C ASP A 2 -20.08 6.27 -50.67
N GLN A 3 -20.40 5.80 -49.46
CA GLN A 3 -20.68 6.71 -48.36
C GLN A 3 -19.90 6.22 -47.14
N ALA A 4 -18.66 6.70 -47.07
CA ALA A 4 -17.89 6.74 -45.83
C ALA A 4 -18.70 7.53 -44.79
N THR A 5 -19.07 6.85 -43.71
CA THR A 5 -19.58 7.50 -42.50
C THR A 5 -18.47 8.41 -41.98
N ARG A 6 -18.69 9.70 -42.18
CA ARG A 6 -17.80 10.81 -41.88
C ARG A 6 -17.35 10.75 -40.42
N TYR A 7 -16.09 10.36 -40.18
CA TYR A 7 -15.43 10.56 -38.89
C TYR A 7 -15.40 12.06 -38.56
N HIS A 8 -15.87 12.42 -37.36
CA HIS A 8 -15.86 13.80 -36.87
C HIS A 8 -14.43 14.15 -36.40
N PRO A 9 -13.79 15.26 -36.81
CA PRO A 9 -12.35 15.46 -36.61
C PRO A 9 -11.90 15.88 -35.20
N ASN A 10 -12.77 15.83 -34.19
CA ASN A 10 -12.49 16.38 -32.85
C ASN A 10 -12.83 15.43 -31.69
N HIS A 11 -13.00 14.13 -31.93
CA HIS A 11 -12.99 13.18 -30.82
C HIS A 11 -11.54 12.83 -30.50
N PRO A 12 -11.02 13.15 -29.29
CA PRO A 12 -9.71 12.66 -28.90
C PRO A 12 -9.78 11.13 -28.93
N HIS A 13 -8.98 10.52 -29.79
CA HIS A 13 -8.81 9.08 -29.85
C HIS A 13 -8.03 8.67 -28.60
N ILE A 14 -8.72 8.56 -27.47
CA ILE A 14 -8.17 7.91 -26.29
C ILE A 14 -8.27 6.42 -26.59
N GLU A 15 -7.17 5.79 -26.96
CA GLU A 15 -7.15 4.33 -27.12
C GLU A 15 -7.56 3.71 -25.78
N GLY A 16 -8.44 2.69 -25.79
CA GLY A 16 -8.82 2.01 -24.54
C GLY A 16 -7.61 1.48 -23.75
N ARG A 17 -6.49 1.26 -24.45
CA ARG A 17 -5.18 0.95 -23.87
C ARG A 17 -4.64 2.07 -22.98
N ASP A 18 -4.78 3.34 -23.37
CA ASP A 18 -4.32 4.48 -22.58
C ASP A 18 -5.14 4.65 -21.29
N VAL A 19 -6.44 4.35 -21.34
CA VAL A 19 -7.32 4.35 -20.16
C VAL A 19 -6.93 3.24 -19.18
N VAL A 20 -6.63 2.04 -19.70
CA VAL A 20 -6.18 0.90 -18.88
C VAL A 20 -4.83 1.19 -18.23
N LEU A 21 -3.86 1.69 -19.00
CA LEU A 21 -2.53 2.05 -18.47
C LEU A 21 -2.60 3.15 -17.41
N ALA A 22 -3.45 4.17 -17.59
CA ALA A 22 -3.65 5.21 -16.59
C ALA A 22 -4.25 4.64 -15.29
N SER A 23 -5.23 3.73 -15.40
CA SER A 23 -5.86 3.08 -14.26
C SER A 23 -4.90 2.16 -13.51
N GLU A 24 -4.07 1.41 -14.23
CA GLU A 24 -3.01 0.56 -13.64
C GLU A 24 -1.94 1.40 -12.94
N HIS A 25 -1.55 2.53 -13.54
CA HIS A 25 -0.61 3.45 -12.93
C HIS A 25 -1.16 4.08 -11.65
N GLU A 26 -2.43 4.52 -11.65
CA GLU A 26 -3.10 5.05 -10.46
C GLU A 26 -3.18 3.99 -9.35
N ALA A 27 -3.58 2.76 -9.69
CA ALA A 27 -3.62 1.64 -8.75
C ALA A 27 -2.25 1.32 -8.16
N LEU A 28 -1.19 1.36 -8.98
CA LEU A 28 0.17 1.17 -8.51
C LEU A 28 0.60 2.31 -7.56
N HIS A 29 0.29 3.55 -7.90
CA HIS A 29 0.62 4.71 -7.08
C HIS A 29 -0.07 4.66 -5.72
N ALA A 30 -1.36 4.30 -5.70
CA ALA A 30 -2.11 4.06 -4.47
C ALA A 30 -1.47 2.95 -3.64
N ARG A 31 -1.09 1.84 -4.28
CA ARG A 31 -0.43 0.72 -3.60
C ARG A 31 0.92 1.10 -2.99
N VAL A 32 1.73 1.91 -3.68
CA VAL A 32 2.99 2.42 -3.14
C VAL A 32 2.71 3.29 -1.90
N GLY A 33 1.74 4.20 -1.98
CA GLY A 33 1.36 5.04 -0.83
C GLY A 33 0.91 4.23 0.38
N GLU A 34 0.12 3.17 0.17
CA GLU A 34 -0.29 2.24 1.23
C GLU A 34 0.91 1.54 1.89
N LEU A 35 1.86 1.05 1.08
CA LEU A 35 3.05 0.35 1.57
C LEU A 35 3.99 1.28 2.33
N GLU A 36 4.17 2.51 1.85
CA GLU A 36 4.95 3.52 2.58
C GLU A 36 4.33 3.85 3.93
N GLN A 37 3.00 4.01 3.97
CA GLN A 37 2.31 4.27 5.23
C GLN A 37 2.45 3.08 6.19
N LEU A 38 2.33 1.86 5.69
CA LEU A 38 2.49 0.65 6.49
C LEU A 38 3.91 0.50 7.04
N LEU A 39 4.92 0.87 6.27
CA LEU A 39 6.31 0.93 6.71
C LEU A 39 6.50 1.99 7.82
N ARG A 40 5.94 3.19 7.64
CA ARG A 40 5.95 4.25 8.66
C ARG A 40 5.31 3.77 9.96
N ASP A 41 4.13 3.17 9.87
CA ASP A 41 3.38 2.67 11.02
C ASP A 41 4.17 1.59 11.78
N THR A 42 4.72 0.62 11.05
CA THR A 42 5.51 -0.49 11.62
C THR A 42 6.79 0.02 12.30
N THR A 43 7.46 0.99 11.66
CA THR A 43 8.69 1.60 12.19
C THR A 43 8.39 2.39 13.45
N ALA A 44 7.31 3.16 13.47
CA ALA A 44 6.95 3.96 14.63
C ALA A 44 6.61 3.07 15.83
N VAL A 45 5.81 2.02 15.63
CA VAL A 45 5.53 1.03 16.67
C VAL A 45 6.81 0.38 17.20
N ALA A 46 7.73 -0.03 16.32
CA ALA A 46 8.99 -0.65 16.72
C ALA A 46 9.85 0.30 17.58
N ILE A 47 9.96 1.57 17.19
CA ILE A 47 10.72 2.58 17.94
C ILE A 47 10.05 2.89 19.28
N THR A 48 8.72 3.01 19.33
CA THR A 48 8.00 3.20 20.59
C THR A 48 8.23 2.04 21.55
N MET A 49 8.13 0.79 21.08
CA MET A 49 8.41 -0.40 21.90
C MET A 49 9.87 -0.46 22.36
N LEU A 50 10.82 -0.04 21.50
CA LEU A 50 12.22 0.05 21.86
C LEU A 50 12.44 1.13 22.93
N PHE A 51 11.79 2.29 22.81
CA PHE A 51 11.86 3.35 23.81
C PHE A 51 11.27 2.93 25.16
N ASP A 52 10.15 2.21 25.16
CA ASP A 52 9.50 1.70 26.37
C ASP A 52 10.37 0.67 27.11
N SER A 53 11.09 -0.17 26.37
CA SER A 53 11.92 -1.23 26.94
C SER A 53 13.36 -0.81 27.23
N HIS A 54 13.93 0.07 26.40
CA HIS A 54 15.34 0.50 26.43
C HIS A 54 15.46 2.02 26.19
N PRO A 55 14.95 2.87 27.09
CA PRO A 55 14.86 4.32 26.86
C PRO A 55 16.24 5.00 26.75
N THR A 56 17.24 4.52 27.48
CA THR A 56 18.61 5.09 27.43
C THR A 56 19.27 4.84 26.09
N ASP A 57 19.23 3.59 25.61
CA ASP A 57 19.83 3.18 24.34
C ASP A 57 19.10 3.86 23.17
N THR A 58 17.76 3.90 23.22
CA THR A 58 16.96 4.60 22.21
C THR A 58 17.30 6.09 22.12
N ARG A 59 17.52 6.77 23.24
CA ARG A 59 17.92 8.19 23.26
C ARG A 59 19.37 8.43 22.82
N ALA A 60 20.22 7.41 22.90
CA ALA A 60 21.59 7.47 22.41
C ALA A 60 21.63 7.32 20.88
N GLU A 61 20.74 6.49 20.32
CA GLU A 61 20.69 6.22 18.89
C GLU A 61 19.90 7.26 18.09
N PHE A 62 18.76 7.72 18.62
CA PHE A 62 17.86 8.65 17.91
C PHE A 62 17.92 10.06 18.47
N SER A 63 17.98 11.04 17.58
CA SER A 63 17.85 12.45 17.95
C SER A 63 16.44 12.75 18.47
N ARG A 64 16.32 13.83 19.25
CA ARG A 64 15.02 14.32 19.71
C ARG A 64 14.04 14.60 18.55
N ASN A 65 14.53 15.10 17.42
CA ASN A 65 13.69 15.43 16.27
C ASN A 65 13.15 14.15 15.59
N GLU A 66 13.96 13.10 15.50
CA GLU A 66 13.51 11.80 14.97
C GLU A 66 12.46 11.16 15.88
N LEU A 67 12.66 11.21 17.19
CA LEU A 67 11.67 10.71 18.15
C LEU A 67 10.36 11.51 18.09
N LEU A 68 10.42 12.84 17.90
CA LEU A 68 9.23 13.66 17.67
C LEU A 68 8.52 13.32 16.35
N ALA A 69 9.28 13.05 15.29
CA ALA A 69 8.73 12.63 14.01
C ALA A 69 8.01 11.27 14.15
N VAL A 70 8.60 10.32 14.89
CA VAL A 70 7.99 9.02 15.21
C VAL A 70 6.69 9.19 15.98
N ILE A 71 6.68 10.02 17.03
CA ILE A 71 5.46 10.31 17.81
C ILE A 71 4.39 10.90 16.89
N THR A 72 4.73 11.88 16.06
CA THR A 72 3.79 12.54 15.14
C THR A 72 3.24 11.55 14.11
N ALA A 73 4.11 10.73 13.52
CA ALA A 73 3.75 9.74 12.53
C ALA A 73 2.95 8.56 13.09
N SER A 74 2.88 8.39 14.42
CA SER A 74 2.10 7.33 15.08
C SER A 74 0.86 7.84 15.80
N GLN A 75 0.53 9.13 15.72
CA GLN A 75 -0.67 9.67 16.39
C GLN A 75 -1.96 8.98 15.97
N HIS A 76 -2.09 8.60 14.69
CA HIS A 76 -3.25 7.86 14.19
C HIS A 76 -3.32 6.40 14.66
N LEU A 77 -2.25 5.89 15.29
CA LEU A 77 -2.15 4.52 15.80
C LEU A 77 -2.47 4.41 17.30
N GLN A 78 -2.86 5.49 17.98
CA GLN A 78 -3.08 5.49 19.43
C GLN A 78 -4.08 4.43 19.91
N ASP A 79 -5.11 4.14 19.10
CA ASP A 79 -6.13 3.13 19.40
C ASP A 79 -5.82 1.75 18.75
N ALA A 80 -4.76 1.67 17.96
CA ALA A 80 -4.40 0.45 17.25
C ALA A 80 -3.65 -0.51 18.17
N ARG A 81 -4.05 -1.79 18.15
CA ARG A 81 -3.27 -2.85 18.79
C ARG A 81 -1.98 -3.07 18.00
N VAL A 82 -0.83 -3.11 18.69
CA VAL A 82 0.50 -3.42 18.11
C VAL A 82 0.47 -4.63 17.20
N GLU A 83 -0.15 -5.73 17.64
CA GLU A 83 -0.30 -6.96 16.88
C GLU A 83 -1.02 -6.73 15.53
N HIS A 84 -2.01 -5.84 15.50
CA HIS A 84 -2.78 -5.54 14.30
C HIS A 84 -1.91 -4.81 13.26
N VAL A 85 -1.06 -3.89 13.69
CA VAL A 85 -0.12 -3.16 12.82
C VAL A 85 0.85 -4.15 12.17
N TYR A 86 1.50 -4.99 12.96
CA TYR A 86 2.41 -6.01 12.43
C TYR A 86 1.71 -7.04 11.54
N ARG A 87 0.47 -7.46 11.88
CA ARG A 87 -0.28 -8.39 11.05
C ARG A 87 -0.66 -7.79 9.70
N ARG A 88 -1.04 -6.51 9.65
CA ARG A 88 -1.27 -5.79 8.40
C ARG A 88 0.00 -5.72 7.56
N ALA A 89 1.13 -5.37 8.18
CA ALA A 89 2.45 -5.35 7.53
C ALA A 89 2.82 -6.70 6.94
N TRP A 90 2.68 -7.77 7.73
CA TRP A 90 2.93 -9.13 7.31
C TRP A 90 2.08 -9.54 6.10
N ASN A 91 0.76 -9.35 6.19
CA ASN A 91 -0.16 -9.69 5.11
C ASN A 91 0.10 -8.90 3.82
N ALA A 92 0.67 -7.69 3.91
CA ALA A 92 0.99 -6.89 2.74
C ALA A 92 2.22 -7.39 1.98
N VAL A 93 3.15 -8.06 2.65
CA VAL A 93 4.42 -8.56 2.08
C VAL A 93 4.40 -10.06 1.82
N THR A 94 3.55 -10.83 2.51
CA THR A 94 3.33 -12.24 2.21
C THR A 94 2.18 -12.40 1.24
N PRO A 95 2.40 -12.94 0.02
CA PRO A 95 1.29 -13.27 -0.86
C PRO A 95 0.43 -14.35 -0.20
N THR A 96 -0.86 -14.06 -0.02
CA THR A 96 -1.83 -15.10 0.32
C THR A 96 -1.77 -16.15 -0.77
N PRO A 97 -1.50 -17.44 -0.47
CA PRO A 97 -1.54 -18.47 -1.49
C PRO A 97 -2.93 -18.45 -2.13
N ALA A 98 -2.99 -18.22 -3.44
CA ALA A 98 -4.23 -18.25 -4.20
C ALA A 98 -4.93 -19.58 -3.86
N ALA A 99 -6.17 -19.49 -3.39
CA ALA A 99 -7.01 -20.66 -3.18
C ALA A 99 -6.98 -21.45 -4.49
N LYS A 100 -6.50 -22.70 -4.43
CA LYS A 100 -6.44 -23.60 -5.58
C LYS A 100 -7.80 -23.54 -6.27
N THR A 101 -7.82 -23.03 -7.51
CA THR A 101 -9.00 -23.11 -8.38
C THR A 101 -9.43 -24.56 -8.37
N GLN A 102 -10.56 -24.83 -7.74
CA GLN A 102 -11.13 -26.16 -7.66
C GLN A 102 -11.60 -26.50 -9.07
N GLU A 103 -10.79 -27.27 -9.80
CA GLU A 103 -11.20 -27.86 -11.07
C GLU A 103 -12.50 -28.63 -10.84
N ALA A 104 -13.56 -28.18 -11.52
CA ALA A 104 -14.83 -28.87 -11.50
C ALA A 104 -14.65 -30.30 -12.04
N PRO A 105 -15.29 -31.31 -11.45
CA PRO A 105 -15.17 -32.68 -11.92
C PRO A 105 -15.75 -32.77 -13.34
N SER A 106 -14.90 -33.14 -14.29
CA SER A 106 -15.33 -33.58 -15.62
C SER A 106 -16.05 -34.92 -15.43
N HIS A 107 -17.39 -34.90 -15.48
CA HIS A 107 -18.17 -36.12 -15.60
C HIS A 107 -18.14 -36.56 -17.08
N GLY A 108 -17.48 -37.68 -17.32
CA GLY A 108 -17.54 -38.43 -18.58
C GLY A 108 -18.82 -39.26 -18.72
#